data_AF-A0A2K3CQD0-F1
#
_entry.id   AF-A0A2K3CQD0-F1
#
_cell.length_a   1.000
_cell.length_b   1.000
_cell.length_c   1.000
_cell.angle_alpha   90.00
_cell.angle_beta   90.00
_cell.angle_gamma   90.00
#
_symmetry.space_group_name_H-M   'P 1'
#
loop_
_entity.id
_entity.type
_entity.pdbx_description
1 polymer ?
#
loop_
_entity_poly.entity_id
_entity_poly.type
_entity_poly.pdbx_seq_one_letter_code
_entity_poly.pdbx_strand_id
1 'polypeptide(L)'
;MDTDPRRGSSQFGTPATLRPRLNFGKLDVNSLKRYQRVHKLVGVPQTASKEQLVSAVTRHFSAQVVSDELKVIAAFVTAVQKRQTLSKK
;
A
#
# COMPACT_ATOMS: atom_id res chain seq x y z
N MET A 1 41.56 -15.60 36.63
CA MET A 1 41.25 -14.75 35.46
C MET A 1 40.42 -15.63 34.57
N ASP A 2 39.10 -15.61 34.78
CA ASP A 2 38.15 -16.48 34.10
C ASP A 2 37.16 -15.57 33.38
N THR A 3 37.26 -15.52 32.07
CA THR A 3 36.36 -14.72 31.22
C THR A 3 35.05 -15.49 31.04
N ASP A 4 34.00 -15.06 31.74
CA ASP A 4 32.62 -15.55 31.57
C ASP A 4 32.09 -15.18 30.17
N PRO A 5 31.65 -16.14 29.34
CA PRO A 5 31.17 -15.88 27.98
C PRO A 5 29.70 -15.42 27.91
N ARG A 6 29.02 -15.13 29.02
CA ARG A 6 27.60 -14.68 29.00
C ARG A 6 27.41 -13.20 28.67
N ARG A 7 28.20 -12.67 27.72
CA ARG A 7 28.01 -11.31 27.20
C ARG A 7 26.78 -11.30 26.28
N GLY A 8 25.72 -10.69 26.77
CA GLY A 8 24.39 -10.67 26.18
C GLY A 8 24.36 -10.32 24.69
N SER A 9 23.74 -11.21 23.93
CA SER A 9 23.01 -10.86 22.71
C SER A 9 21.54 -10.76 23.08
N SER A 10 21.19 -9.67 23.79
CA SER A 10 19.80 -9.24 23.86
C SER A 10 19.40 -8.84 22.44
N GLN A 11 18.91 -9.83 21.68
CA GLN A 11 18.17 -9.60 20.45
C GLN A 11 16.87 -8.93 20.86
N PHE A 12 16.94 -7.63 21.13
CA PHE A 12 15.79 -6.76 20.93
C PHE A 12 15.52 -6.78 19.43
N GLY A 13 14.82 -7.82 18.98
CA GLY A 13 14.17 -7.81 17.69
C GLY A 13 13.38 -6.52 17.65
N THR A 14 13.81 -5.60 16.79
CA THR A 14 13.06 -4.40 16.47
C THR A 14 11.62 -4.84 16.24
N PRO A 15 10.61 -4.18 16.86
CA PRO A 15 9.24 -4.51 16.53
C PRO A 15 9.09 -4.18 15.05
N ALA A 16 9.18 -5.21 14.20
CA ALA A 16 8.93 -5.11 12.78
C ALA A 16 7.55 -4.48 12.70
N THR A 17 7.58 -3.21 12.32
CA THR A 17 6.50 -2.25 12.46
C THR A 17 5.18 -2.94 12.16
N LEU A 18 4.23 -2.89 13.10
CA LEU A 18 2.83 -3.27 12.89
C LEU A 18 2.16 -2.28 11.91
N ARG A 19 2.79 -2.02 10.75
CA ARG A 19 2.12 -1.42 9.61
C ARG A 19 1.14 -2.49 9.15
N PRO A 20 -0.18 -2.23 9.19
CA PRO A 20 -1.12 -3.14 8.58
C PRO A 20 -0.69 -3.31 7.13
N ARG A 21 -0.16 -4.49 6.78
CA ARG A 21 0.15 -4.82 5.40
C ARG A 21 -1.19 -4.89 4.69
N LEU A 22 -1.55 -3.82 3.99
CA LEU A 22 -2.76 -3.77 3.19
C LEU A 22 -2.76 -4.97 2.25
N ASN A 23 -3.78 -5.82 2.36
CA ASN A 23 -3.88 -7.02 1.54
C ASN A 23 -4.60 -6.69 0.23
N PHE A 24 -3.83 -6.40 -0.83
CA PHE A 24 -4.36 -6.16 -2.16
C PHE A 24 -4.95 -7.40 -2.84
N GLY A 25 -4.71 -8.62 -2.32
CA GLY A 25 -5.33 -9.85 -2.81
C GLY A 25 -6.85 -9.92 -2.58
N LYS A 26 -7.37 -9.12 -1.64
CA LYS A 26 -8.80 -8.95 -1.40
C LYS A 26 -9.49 -8.10 -2.48
N LEU A 27 -8.74 -7.36 -3.28
CA LEU A 27 -9.31 -6.59 -4.39
C LEU A 27 -9.64 -7.50 -5.57
N ASP A 28 -10.70 -7.16 -6.29
CA ASP A 28 -11.03 -7.78 -7.55
C ASP A 28 -10.04 -7.37 -8.65
N VAL A 29 -9.97 -8.16 -9.73
CA VAL A 29 -9.04 -7.94 -10.83
C VAL A 29 -9.30 -6.60 -11.55
N ASN A 30 -10.54 -6.12 -11.60
CA ASN A 30 -10.86 -4.85 -12.26
C ASN A 30 -10.35 -3.66 -11.45
N SER A 31 -10.46 -3.72 -10.11
CA SER A 31 -9.86 -2.73 -9.22
C SER A 31 -8.34 -2.67 -9.35
N LEU A 32 -7.69 -3.83 -9.41
CA LEU A 32 -6.23 -3.92 -9.61
C LEU A 32 -5.81 -3.36 -10.99
N LYS A 33 -6.51 -3.72 -12.06
CA LYS A 33 -6.29 -3.16 -13.42
C LYS A 33 -6.55 -1.66 -13.49
N ARG A 34 -7.54 -1.16 -12.75
CA ARG A 34 -7.82 0.28 -12.65
C ARG A 34 -6.66 1.00 -11.98
N TYR A 35 -6.15 0.47 -10.87
CA TYR A 35 -4.97 1.02 -10.19
C TYR A 35 -3.76 1.05 -11.14
N GLN A 36 -3.49 -0.06 -11.83
CA GLN A 36 -2.43 -0.15 -12.85
C GLN A 36 -2.53 0.98 -13.89
N ARG A 37 -3.73 1.21 -14.44
CA ARG A 37 -3.97 2.24 -15.47
C ARG A 37 -3.80 3.66 -14.94
N VAL A 38 -4.36 3.94 -13.76
CA VAL A 38 -4.32 5.29 -13.16
C VAL A 38 -2.89 5.67 -12.78
N HIS A 39 -2.14 4.73 -12.20
CA HIS A 39 -0.76 4.96 -11.74
C HIS A 39 0.30 4.60 -12.78
N LYS A 40 -0.10 4.20 -14.00
CA LYS A 40 0.79 3.86 -15.12
C LYS A 40 1.91 2.89 -14.69
N LEU A 41 1.54 1.81 -14.01
CA LEU A 41 2.51 0.81 -13.54
C LEU A 41 3.29 0.22 -14.71
N VAL A 42 4.58 0.55 -14.79
CA VAL A 42 5.49 0.07 -15.84
C VAL A 42 5.86 -1.39 -15.59
N GLY A 43 5.93 -2.18 -16.67
CA GLY A 43 6.41 -3.56 -16.61
C GLY A 43 5.36 -4.62 -16.25
N VAL A 44 4.08 -4.25 -16.14
CA VAL A 44 2.98 -5.21 -15.95
C VAL A 44 2.17 -5.29 -17.25
N PRO A 45 2.13 -6.43 -17.95
CA PRO A 45 1.36 -6.57 -19.17
C PRO A 45 -0.15 -6.50 -18.91
N GLN A 46 -0.94 -6.15 -19.92
CA GLN A 46 -2.41 -6.11 -19.80
C GLN A 46 -3.03 -7.49 -19.53
N THR A 47 -2.30 -8.54 -19.90
CA THR A 47 -2.60 -9.96 -19.69
C THR A 47 -2.09 -10.50 -18.34
N ALA A 48 -1.56 -9.64 -17.48
CA ALA A 48 -1.01 -10.05 -16.18
C ALA A 48 -2.06 -10.79 -15.32
N SER A 49 -1.60 -11.81 -14.60
CA SER A 49 -2.42 -12.56 -13.66
C SER A 49 -2.77 -11.70 -12.44
N LYS A 50 -3.78 -12.14 -11.67
CA LYS A 50 -4.18 -11.45 -10.42
C LYS A 50 -2.99 -11.30 -9.45
N GLU A 51 -2.18 -12.34 -9.30
CA GLU A 51 -1.03 -12.36 -8.40
C GLU A 51 0.07 -11.39 -8.82
N GLN A 52 0.34 -11.30 -10.13
CA GLN A 52 1.29 -10.34 -10.70
C GLN A 52 0.81 -8.91 -10.46
N LEU A 53 -0.48 -8.64 -10.67
CA LEU A 53 -1.07 -7.34 -10.38
C LEU A 53 -0.96 -6.99 -8.89
N VAL A 54 -1.29 -7.93 -7.99
CA VAL A 54 -1.17 -7.73 -6.53
C VAL A 54 0.25 -7.38 -6.14
N SER A 55 1.23 -8.12 -6.64
CA SER A 55 2.64 -7.91 -6.34
C SER A 55 3.13 -6.53 -6.82
N ALA A 56 2.78 -6.15 -8.05
CA ALA A 56 3.15 -4.87 -8.63
C ALA A 56 2.48 -3.68 -7.92
N VAL A 57 1.18 -3.79 -7.63
CA VAL A 57 0.42 -2.77 -6.87
C VAL A 57 1.01 -2.60 -5.47
N THR A 58 1.30 -3.70 -4.78
CA THR A 58 1.89 -3.66 -3.42
C THR A 58 3.23 -2.93 -3.42
N ARG A 59 4.11 -3.28 -4.37
CA ARG A 59 5.42 -2.63 -4.52
C ARG A 59 5.28 -1.15 -4.82
N HIS A 60 4.44 -0.80 -5.79
CA HIS A 60 4.22 0.60 -6.17
C HIS A 60 3.64 1.42 -5.01
N PHE A 61 2.58 0.93 -4.37
CA PHE A 61 1.92 1.60 -3.24
C PHE A 61 2.89 1.80 -2.07
N SER A 62 3.73 0.82 -1.75
CA SER A 62 4.72 0.92 -0.67
C SER A 62 5.79 1.98 -0.93
N ALA A 63 6.05 2.30 -2.21
CA ALA A 63 7.00 3.34 -2.62
C ALA A 63 6.35 4.71 -2.83
N GLN A 64 5.00 4.81 -2.75
CA GLN A 64 4.33 6.10 -2.88
C GLN A 64 4.59 6.96 -1.65
N VAL A 65 4.99 8.21 -1.91
CA VAL A 65 5.15 9.24 -0.89
C VAL A 65 4.06 10.28 -1.09
N VAL A 66 3.29 10.54 -0.04
CA VAL A 66 2.31 11.64 -0.02
C VAL A 66 3.03 12.89 0.45
N SER A 67 3.28 13.83 -0.47
CA SER A 67 4.01 15.07 -0.15
C SER A 67 3.14 16.13 0.52
N ASP A 68 1.83 16.12 0.28
CA ASP A 68 0.88 17.10 0.82
C ASP A 68 -0.38 16.36 1.32
N GLU A 69 -0.37 16.03 2.62
CA GLU A 69 -1.44 15.27 3.26
C GLU A 69 -2.76 16.05 3.29
N LEU A 70 -2.71 17.35 3.63
CA LEU A 70 -3.90 18.19 3.76
C LEU A 70 -4.63 18.29 2.41
N LYS A 71 -3.90 18.46 1.31
CA LYS A 71 -4.49 18.48 -0.03
C LYS A 71 -5.15 17.16 -0.39
N VAL A 72 -4.54 16.03 -0.05
CA VAL A 72 -5.11 14.70 -0.32
C VAL A 72 -6.40 14.49 0.47
N ILE A 73 -6.41 14.85 1.76
CA ILE A 73 -7.61 14.74 2.61
C ILE A 73 -8.72 15.65 2.08
N ALA A 74 -8.42 16.92 1.77
CA ALA A 74 -9.40 17.85 1.23
C ALA A 74 -10.00 17.38 -0.10
N ALA A 75 -9.15 16.85 -1.00
CA ALA A 75 -9.59 16.26 -2.26
C ALA A 75 -10.49 15.04 -2.05
N PHE A 76 -10.15 14.17 -1.09
CA PHE A 76 -10.96 13.01 -0.73
C PHE A 76 -12.35 13.42 -0.22
N VAL A 77 -12.41 14.35 0.75
CA VAL A 77 -13.68 14.86 1.31
C VAL A 77 -14.55 15.46 0.22
N THR A 78 -13.96 16.31 -0.64
CA THR A 78 -14.66 16.93 -1.77
C THR A 78 -15.24 15.88 -2.73
N ALA A 79 -14.47 14.83 -3.06
CA ALA A 79 -14.91 13.76 -3.94
C ALA A 79 -16.07 12.94 -3.33
N VAL A 80 -16.03 12.68 -2.02
CA VAL A 80 -17.11 11.99 -1.29
C VAL A 80 -18.39 12.82 -1.31
N GLN A 81 -18.31 14.12 -1.01
CA GLN A 81 -19.46 15.02 -1.05
C GLN A 81 -20.10 15.06 -2.44
N LYS A 82 -19.29 15.19 -3.51
CA LYS A 82 -19.79 15.14 -4.90
C LYS A 82 -20.49 13.84 -5.25
N ARG A 83 -19.99 12.70 -4.75
CA ARG A 83 -20.65 11.41 -4.99
C ARG A 83 -22.00 11.33 -4.29
N GLN A 84 -22.09 11.83 -3.06
CA GLN A 84 -23.35 11.82 -2.30
C GLN A 84 -24.42 12.72 -2.92
N THR A 85 -24.04 13.88 -3.48
CA THR A 85 -25.00 14.75 -4.18
C THR A 85 -25.51 14.13 -5.47
N LEU A 86 -24.66 13.39 -6.19
CA LEU A 86 -25.05 12.65 -7.39
C LEU A 86 -25.94 11.43 -7.10
N SER A 87 -25.80 10.78 -5.93
CA SER A 87 -26.65 9.65 -5.54
C SER A 87 -28.03 10.05 -4.98
N LYS A 88 -28.27 11.34 -4.71
CA LYS A 88 -29.56 11.87 -4.22
C LYS A 88 -30.46 12.40 -5.34
N LYS A 89 -30.09 12.20 -6.60
CA LYS A 89 -30.78 12.68 -7.79
C LYS A 89 -31.11 11.51 -8.71
#